data_AF-A0A3E0JZ47-F1
#
_entry.id   AF-A0A3E0JZ47-F1
#
_cell.length_a   1.000
_cell.length_b   1.000
_cell.length_c   1.000
_cell.angle_alpha   90.00
_cell.angle_beta   90.00
_cell.angle_gamma   90.00
#
_symmetry.space_group_name_H-M   'P 1'
#
loop_
_entity.id
_entity.type
_entity.pdbx_description
1 polymer ?
#
loop_
_entity_poly.entity_id
_entity_poly.type
_entity_poly.pdbx_seq_one_letter_code
_entity_poly.pdbx_strand_id
1 'polypeptide(L)'
;MIKMAWKRIFNRKMHSMAAILAMAGIFTIVPLGLYVAKESKLTVEETISQYGRGSYDILVRPAGARTPIEKKLGVVEENYIGDGSGGISIAEWEEIKKHKDIEIAAPVASLGYFAGNRTSVGLPLLEHPARFTWRFFTSNRLYIKK
;
A
#
# COMPACT_ATOMS: atom_id res chain seq x y z
N MET A 1 48.74 6.56 -35.15
CA MET A 1 48.13 5.69 -34.11
C MET A 1 46.70 5.27 -34.44
N ILE A 2 45.80 6.20 -34.84
CA ILE A 2 44.40 5.90 -35.25
C ILE A 2 44.28 4.83 -36.36
N LYS A 3 45.16 4.86 -37.37
CA LYS A 3 45.15 3.88 -38.48
C LYS A 3 45.41 2.44 -38.03
N MET A 4 46.23 2.25 -36.99
CA MET A 4 46.51 0.92 -36.45
C MET A 4 45.33 0.38 -35.63
N ALA A 5 44.61 1.25 -34.93
CA ALA A 5 43.38 0.89 -34.21
C ALA A 5 42.28 0.45 -35.18
N TRP A 6 42.08 1.19 -36.28
CA TRP A 6 41.15 0.82 -37.35
C TRP A 6 41.48 -0.54 -37.97
N LYS A 7 42.77 -0.78 -38.28
CA LYS A 7 43.21 -2.06 -38.84
C LYS A 7 42.97 -3.24 -37.87
N ARG A 8 43.10 -2.99 -36.56
CA ARG A 8 42.86 -3.99 -35.50
C ARG A 8 41.38 -4.33 -35.33
N ILE A 9 40.49 -3.34 -35.47
CA ILE A 9 39.03 -3.53 -35.43
C ILE A 9 38.56 -4.40 -36.62
N PHE A 10 39.09 -4.13 -37.81
CA PHE A 10 38.71 -4.88 -39.02
C PHE A 10 39.32 -6.29 -39.09
N ASN A 11 40.50 -6.52 -38.47
CA ASN A 11 41.15 -7.84 -38.47
C ASN A 11 40.68 -8.78 -37.36
N ARG A 12 40.06 -8.28 -36.28
CA ARG A 12 39.53 -9.11 -35.17
C ARG A 12 38.01 -8.97 -35.03
N LYS A 13 37.32 -9.20 -36.16
CA LYS A 13 35.88 -8.95 -36.34
C LYS A 13 34.99 -9.47 -35.20
N MET A 14 35.25 -10.69 -34.70
CA MET A 14 34.43 -11.30 -33.65
C MET A 14 34.55 -10.59 -32.29
N HIS A 15 35.78 -10.27 -31.85
CA HIS A 15 35.99 -9.57 -30.57
C HIS A 15 35.52 -8.12 -30.63
N SER A 16 35.74 -7.44 -31.77
CA SER A 16 35.23 -6.08 -31.97
C SER A 16 33.70 -6.04 -32.01
N MET A 17 33.06 -7.03 -32.64
CA MET A 17 31.60 -7.13 -32.66
C MET A 17 31.03 -7.41 -31.26
N ALA A 18 31.65 -8.31 -30.49
CA ALA A 18 31.25 -8.57 -29.10
C ALA A 18 31.40 -7.32 -28.21
N ALA A 19 32.49 -6.56 -28.37
CA ALA A 19 32.71 -5.32 -27.62
C ALA A 19 31.69 -4.22 -27.98
N ILE A 20 31.35 -4.08 -29.27
CA ILE A 20 30.34 -3.11 -29.73
C ILE A 20 28.95 -3.50 -29.21
N LEU A 21 28.59 -4.79 -29.24
CA LEU A 21 27.32 -5.28 -28.71
C LEU A 21 27.23 -5.08 -27.19
N ALA A 22 28.29 -5.37 -26.44
CA ALA A 22 28.33 -5.10 -25.01
C ALA A 22 28.19 -3.60 -24.70
N MET A 23 28.90 -2.76 -25.45
CA MET A 23 28.80 -1.31 -25.33
C MET A 23 27.37 -0.82 -25.62
N ALA A 24 26.79 -1.25 -26.74
CA ALA A 24 25.42 -0.92 -27.11
C ALA A 24 24.42 -1.39 -26.05
N GLY A 25 24.59 -2.62 -25.52
CA GLY A 25 23.76 -3.16 -24.45
C GLY A 25 23.83 -2.31 -23.17
N ILE A 26 25.01 -1.86 -22.76
CA ILE A 26 25.16 -0.98 -21.59
C ILE A 26 24.46 0.37 -21.84
N PHE A 27 24.68 0.97 -23.01
CA PHE A 27 24.07 2.26 -23.35
C PHE A 27 22.55 2.20 -23.57
N THR A 28 21.96 1.03 -23.79
CA THR A 28 20.50 0.89 -23.87
C THR A 28 19.88 0.44 -22.55
N ILE A 29 20.46 -0.56 -21.89
CA ILE A 29 19.89 -1.17 -20.68
C ILE A 29 19.96 -0.22 -19.49
N VAL A 30 21.08 0.49 -19.29
CA VAL A 30 21.26 1.37 -18.13
C VAL A 30 20.28 2.56 -18.15
N PRO A 31 20.16 3.34 -19.26
CA PRO A 31 19.18 4.42 -19.31
C PRO A 31 17.73 3.94 -19.23
N LEU A 32 17.42 2.78 -19.82
CA LEU A 32 16.08 2.20 -19.75
C LEU A 32 15.72 1.80 -18.31
N GLY A 33 16.64 1.17 -17.57
CA GLY A 33 16.42 0.83 -16.17
C GLY A 33 16.21 2.06 -15.29
N LEU A 34 16.99 3.13 -15.52
CA LEU A 34 16.80 4.41 -14.82
C LEU A 34 15.46 5.08 -15.15
N TYR A 35 15.02 5.00 -16.41
CA TYR A 35 13.72 5.52 -16.84
C TYR A 35 12.58 4.81 -16.13
N VAL A 36 12.56 3.47 -16.14
CA VAL A 36 11.52 2.67 -15.47
C VAL A 36 11.50 2.90 -13.96
N ALA A 37 12.68 3.03 -13.32
CA ALA A 37 12.75 3.32 -11.90
C ALA A 37 12.18 4.72 -11.56
N LYS A 38 12.46 5.71 -12.40
CA LYS A 38 11.91 7.07 -12.24
C LYS A 38 10.40 7.08 -12.42
N GLU A 39 9.90 6.39 -13.45
CA GLU A 39 8.46 6.26 -13.72
C GLU A 39 7.76 5.59 -12.53
N SER A 40 8.29 4.47 -12.05
CA SER A 40 7.74 3.76 -10.87
C SER A 40 7.68 4.66 -9.64
N LYS A 41 8.73 5.45 -9.39
CA LYS A 41 8.75 6.41 -8.28
C LYS A 41 7.68 7.50 -8.45
N LEU A 42 7.57 8.07 -9.65
CA LEU A 42 6.56 9.10 -9.94
C LEU A 42 5.15 8.54 -9.79
N THR A 43 4.88 7.34 -10.27
CA THR A 43 3.58 6.68 -10.11
C THR A 43 3.26 6.43 -8.64
N VAL A 44 4.24 6.02 -7.82
CA VAL A 44 4.03 5.81 -6.38
C VAL A 44 3.74 7.15 -5.68
N GLU A 45 4.53 8.19 -5.95
CA GLU A 45 4.30 9.52 -5.37
C GLU A 45 2.95 10.09 -5.80
N GLU A 46 2.56 9.93 -7.07
CA GLU A 46 1.27 10.36 -7.60
C GLU A 46 0.11 9.57 -6.99
N THR A 47 0.26 8.25 -6.85
CA THR A 47 -0.75 7.39 -6.19
C THR A 47 -0.92 7.78 -4.73
N ILE A 48 0.16 8.03 -4.00
CA ILE A 48 0.09 8.49 -2.60
C ILE A 48 -0.54 9.89 -2.53
N SER A 49 -0.21 10.79 -3.45
CA SER A 49 -0.80 12.12 -3.50
C SER A 49 -2.30 12.09 -3.82
N GLN A 50 -2.72 11.22 -4.75
CA GLN A 50 -4.12 11.10 -5.18
C GLN A 50 -4.99 10.34 -4.17
N TYR A 51 -4.47 9.28 -3.54
CA TYR A 51 -5.24 8.39 -2.66
C TYR A 51 -4.88 8.48 -1.18
N GLY A 52 -3.77 9.14 -0.83
CA GLY A 52 -3.36 9.32 0.57
C GLY A 52 -4.13 10.42 1.30
N ARG A 53 -4.86 11.27 0.55
CA ARG A 53 -5.86 12.16 1.16
C ARG A 53 -7.14 11.36 1.33
N GLY A 54 -7.47 11.03 2.58
CA GLY A 54 -8.76 10.41 2.91
C GLY A 54 -9.93 11.26 2.39
N SER A 55 -11.10 10.65 2.18
CA SER A 55 -12.29 11.37 1.72
C SER A 55 -12.77 12.47 2.68
N TYR A 56 -12.25 12.48 3.91
CA TYR A 56 -12.51 13.48 4.93
C TYR A 56 -11.20 13.89 5.62
N ASP A 57 -11.07 15.18 5.95
CA ASP A 57 -9.85 15.71 6.57
C ASP A 57 -9.82 15.54 8.11
N ILE A 58 -10.97 15.44 8.78
CA ILE A 58 -11.08 15.40 10.25
C ILE A 58 -11.95 14.23 10.71
N LEU A 59 -11.42 13.45 11.66
CA LEU A 59 -12.16 12.42 12.38
C LEU A 59 -12.57 12.94 13.77
N VAL A 60 -13.88 13.03 14.01
CA VAL A 60 -14.45 13.42 15.31
C VAL A 60 -14.81 12.15 16.10
N ARG A 61 -14.38 12.09 17.36
CA ARG A 61 -14.63 10.95 18.28
C ARG A 61 -15.08 11.48 19.65
N PRO A 62 -15.89 10.71 20.41
CA PRO A 62 -16.29 11.12 21.74
C PRO A 62 -15.09 11.24 22.68
N ALA A 63 -15.26 12.04 23.74
CA ALA A 63 -14.23 12.21 24.75
C ALA A 63 -13.82 10.87 25.37
N GLY A 64 -12.52 10.67 25.59
CA GLY A 64 -11.99 9.42 26.17
C GLY A 64 -11.85 8.25 25.19
N ALA A 65 -12.26 8.39 23.93
CA ALA A 65 -12.19 7.31 22.94
C ALA A 65 -10.76 6.88 22.56
N ARG A 66 -9.73 7.64 22.93
CA ARG A 66 -8.34 7.37 22.54
C ARG A 66 -7.78 6.15 23.29
N THR A 67 -7.25 5.18 22.55
CA THR A 67 -6.60 3.99 23.09
C THR A 67 -5.24 4.33 23.73
N PRO A 68 -4.68 3.45 24.58
CA PRO A 68 -3.35 3.66 25.15
C PRO A 68 -2.24 3.83 24.10
N ILE A 69 -2.34 3.09 22.99
CA ILE A 69 -1.35 3.17 21.90
C ILE A 69 -1.47 4.49 21.13
N GLU A 70 -2.70 4.96 20.87
CA GLU A 70 -2.94 6.27 20.24
C GLU A 70 -2.42 7.42 21.12
N LYS A 71 -2.59 7.33 22.44
CA LYS A 71 -2.01 8.30 23.39
C LYS A 71 -0.48 8.31 23.37
N LYS A 72 0.15 7.14 23.20
CA LYS A 72 1.62 7.00 23.16
C LYS A 72 2.22 7.50 21.85
N LEU A 73 1.60 7.16 20.72
CA LEU A 73 2.13 7.45 19.39
C LEU A 73 1.63 8.79 18.83
N GLY A 74 0.54 9.34 19.35
CA GLY A 74 -0.06 10.58 18.84
C GLY A 74 -0.73 10.42 17.47
N VAL A 75 -0.96 9.18 17.03
CA VAL A 75 -1.59 8.86 15.73
C VAL A 75 -2.78 7.94 15.92
N VAL A 76 -3.73 8.02 15.00
CA VAL A 76 -4.88 7.12 14.88
C VAL A 76 -4.66 6.18 13.70
N GLU A 77 -5.24 4.99 13.75
CA GLU A 77 -5.25 4.07 12.61
C GLU A 77 -5.95 4.72 11.41
N GLU A 78 -5.39 4.48 10.22
CA GLU A 78 -5.97 4.96 8.97
C GLU A 78 -7.31 4.26 8.70
N ASN A 79 -8.30 5.00 8.20
CA ASN A 79 -9.66 4.48 7.97
C ASN A 79 -10.30 3.85 9.22
N TYR A 80 -9.97 4.34 10.42
CA TYR A 80 -10.61 3.92 11.65
C TYR A 80 -12.12 4.22 11.63
N ILE A 81 -12.91 3.21 11.33
CA ILE A 81 -14.37 3.19 11.50
C ILE A 81 -14.60 2.37 12.77
N GLY A 82 -14.69 3.08 13.89
CA GLY A 82 -14.42 2.50 15.21
C GLY A 82 -15.20 1.22 15.56
N ASP A 83 -14.53 0.33 16.29
CA ASP A 83 -15.15 -0.73 17.08
C ASP A 83 -15.66 -0.22 18.46
N GLY A 84 -15.34 1.05 18.75
CA GLY A 84 -15.45 1.62 20.08
C GLY A 84 -16.88 1.72 20.57
N SER A 85 -17.07 1.50 21.88
CA SER A 85 -18.34 1.71 22.56
C SER A 85 -18.69 3.20 22.57
N GLY A 86 -19.58 3.63 21.68
CA GLY A 86 -20.16 4.98 21.69
C GLY A 86 -19.91 5.79 20.41
N GLY A 87 -20.27 7.06 20.47
CA GLY A 87 -20.15 8.02 19.36
C GLY A 87 -20.49 9.42 19.84
N ILE A 88 -20.47 10.39 18.92
CA ILE A 88 -21.08 11.70 19.18
C ILE A 88 -22.60 11.59 19.05
N SER A 89 -23.33 12.42 19.79
CA SER A 89 -24.78 12.54 19.67
C SER A 89 -25.19 13.19 18.35
N ILE A 90 -26.43 12.97 17.94
CA ILE A 90 -27.01 13.62 16.75
C ILE A 90 -27.00 15.16 16.91
N ALA A 91 -27.20 15.65 18.14
CA ALA A 91 -27.17 17.09 18.41
C ALA A 91 -25.76 17.68 18.23
N GLU A 92 -24.72 17.01 18.73
CA GLU A 92 -23.32 17.41 18.52
C GLU A 92 -22.94 17.35 17.04
N TRP A 93 -23.37 16.32 16.32
CA TRP A 93 -23.14 16.23 14.88
C TRP A 93 -23.83 17.37 14.10
N GLU A 94 -25.08 17.71 14.44
CA GLU A 94 -25.79 18.84 13.83
C GLU A 94 -25.11 20.18 14.11
N GLU A 95 -24.53 20.35 15.31
CA GLU A 95 -23.75 21.54 15.65
C GLU A 95 -22.49 21.64 14.79
N ILE A 96 -21.73 20.53 14.68
CA ILE A 96 -20.52 20.45 13.84
C ILE A 96 -20.87 20.78 12.38
N LYS A 97 -21.92 20.16 11.85
CA LYS A 97 -22.37 20.36 10.45
C LYS A 97 -22.71 21.81 10.13
N LYS A 98 -23.15 22.61 11.11
CA LYS A 98 -23.50 24.04 10.92
C LYS A 98 -22.29 24.97 10.86
N HIS A 99 -21.08 24.47 11.16
CA HIS A 99 -19.88 25.30 11.11
C HIS A 99 -19.59 25.73 9.67
N LYS A 100 -19.35 27.03 9.47
CA LYS A 100 -19.14 27.63 8.13
C LYS A 100 -17.98 27.03 7.32
N ASP A 101 -16.99 26.48 8.00
CA ASP A 101 -15.78 25.92 7.39
C ASP A 101 -15.91 24.40 7.13
N ILE A 102 -17.07 23.81 7.43
CA ILE A 102 -17.36 22.39 7.18
C ILE A 102 -18.25 22.29 5.94
N GLU A 103 -17.69 21.74 4.87
CA GLU A 103 -18.42 21.47 3.62
C GLU A 103 -19.37 20.27 3.77
N ILE A 104 -18.88 19.19 4.41
CA ILE A 104 -19.63 17.95 4.59
C ILE A 104 -19.30 17.30 5.94
N ALA A 105 -20.32 16.79 6.62
CA ALA A 105 -20.19 16.00 7.85
C ALA A 105 -20.90 14.65 7.68
N ALA A 106 -20.13 13.57 7.53
CA ALA A 106 -20.66 12.22 7.33
C ALA A 106 -20.64 11.43 8.64
N PRO A 107 -21.80 11.18 9.28
CA PRO A 107 -21.85 10.30 10.44
C PRO A 107 -21.68 8.85 9.97
N VAL A 108 -20.73 8.14 10.57
CA VAL A 108 -20.49 6.70 10.31
C VAL A 108 -20.70 5.91 11.59
N ALA A 109 -21.29 4.73 11.46
CA ALA A 109 -21.50 3.80 12.55
C ALA A 109 -21.14 2.39 12.10
N SER A 110 -20.40 1.66 12.94
CA SER A 110 -20.16 0.24 12.71
C SER A 110 -21.42 -0.55 13.09
N LEU A 111 -22.01 -1.24 12.12
CA LEU A 111 -23.17 -2.11 12.34
C LEU A 111 -22.78 -3.51 12.83
N GLY A 112 -21.48 -3.77 12.96
CA GLY A 112 -20.91 -5.07 13.34
C GLY A 112 -20.18 -5.75 12.19
N TYR A 113 -19.62 -6.92 12.50
CA TYR A 113 -18.87 -7.73 11.55
C TYR A 113 -19.77 -8.78 10.92
N PHE A 114 -19.81 -8.83 9.60
CA PHE A 114 -20.47 -9.92 8.89
C PHE A 114 -19.47 -11.05 8.60
N ALA A 115 -19.53 -12.12 9.37
CA ALA A 115 -18.83 -13.36 9.06
C ALA A 115 -19.78 -14.30 8.31
N GLY A 116 -19.54 -14.50 7.01
CA GLY A 116 -20.31 -15.48 6.24
C GLY A 116 -20.04 -16.88 6.79
N ASN A 117 -21.08 -17.57 7.27
CA ASN A 117 -20.96 -18.88 7.93
C ASN A 117 -20.36 -19.99 7.04
N ARG A 118 -20.31 -19.77 5.72
CA ARG A 118 -19.72 -20.68 4.73
C ARG A 118 -18.33 -20.27 4.25
N THR A 119 -17.94 -19.01 4.45
CA THR A 119 -16.74 -18.41 3.87
C THR A 119 -15.75 -17.93 4.92
N SER A 120 -16.11 -18.01 6.19
CA SER A 120 -15.31 -17.50 7.31
C SER A 120 -14.98 -18.63 8.27
N VAL A 121 -13.75 -18.60 8.80
CA VAL A 121 -13.35 -19.47 9.91
C VAL A 121 -13.21 -18.58 11.14
N GLY A 122 -14.06 -18.81 12.15
CA GLY A 122 -13.96 -18.12 13.43
C GLY A 122 -12.76 -18.63 14.21
N LEU A 123 -11.93 -17.71 14.71
CA LEU A 123 -10.86 -18.04 15.65
C LEU A 123 -11.37 -17.86 17.09
N PRO A 124 -11.00 -18.75 18.02
CA PRO A 124 -11.28 -18.51 19.43
C PRO A 124 -10.50 -17.28 19.90
N LEU A 125 -11.05 -16.55 20.88
CA LEU A 125 -10.33 -15.49 21.57
C LEU A 125 -9.13 -16.13 22.29
N LEU A 126 -7.92 -15.63 22.05
CA LEU A 126 -6.71 -16.14 22.68
C LEU A 126 -6.32 -15.26 23.87
N GLU A 127 -6.00 -15.90 25.00
CA GLU A 127 -5.46 -15.19 26.17
C GLU A 127 -3.98 -14.80 26.02
N HIS A 128 -3.29 -15.35 25.02
CA HIS A 128 -1.86 -15.17 24.80
C HIS A 128 -1.52 -15.18 23.30
N PRO A 129 -0.40 -14.57 22.88
CA PRO A 129 0.02 -14.57 21.48
C PRO A 129 0.27 -16.01 20.98
N ALA A 130 -0.43 -16.43 19.93
CA ALA A 130 -0.22 -17.72 19.30
C ALA A 130 -0.13 -17.60 17.77
N ARG A 131 0.63 -18.52 17.15
CA ARG A 131 0.77 -18.60 15.70
C ARG A 131 -0.18 -19.67 15.15
N PHE A 132 -1.11 -19.26 14.29
CA PHE A 132 -1.94 -20.21 13.55
C PHE A 132 -1.29 -20.60 12.22
N THR A 133 -1.39 -21.88 11.86
CA THR A 133 -1.01 -22.39 10.53
C THR A 133 -2.19 -23.14 9.94
N TRP A 134 -2.59 -22.77 8.72
CA TRP A 134 -3.76 -23.33 8.03
C TRP A 134 -3.32 -24.02 6.74
N ARG A 135 -4.06 -25.05 6.33
CA ARG A 135 -3.86 -25.71 5.04
C ARG A 135 -5.22 -25.91 4.38
N PHE A 136 -5.43 -25.26 3.24
CA PHE A 136 -6.67 -25.36 2.48
C PHE A 136 -6.58 -26.51 1.47
N PHE A 137 -7.66 -27.28 1.36
CA PHE A 137 -7.79 -28.36 0.37
C PHE A 137 -9.01 -28.08 -0.50
N THR A 138 -8.85 -28.23 -1.80
CA THR A 138 -9.96 -28.28 -2.75
C THR A 138 -10.51 -29.71 -2.83
N SER A 139 -11.74 -29.89 -3.30
CA SER A 139 -12.40 -31.21 -3.45
C SER A 139 -11.59 -32.20 -4.31
N ASN A 140 -10.69 -31.71 -5.17
CA ASN A 140 -9.76 -32.50 -5.97
C ASN A 140 -8.36 -32.70 -5.34
N ARG A 141 -8.19 -32.42 -4.03
CA ARG A 141 -6.93 -32.59 -3.26
C ARG A 141 -5.69 -31.87 -3.83
N LEU A 142 -5.88 -30.86 -4.69
CA LEU A 142 -4.79 -30.04 -5.19
C LEU A 142 -4.49 -28.92 -4.18
N TYR A 143 -3.23 -28.86 -3.75
CA TYR A 143 -2.77 -27.85 -2.80
C TYR A 143 -2.71 -26.47 -3.48
N ILE A 144 -3.42 -25.50 -2.94
CA ILE A 144 -3.20 -24.10 -3.29
C ILE A 144 -2.08 -23.58 -2.38
N LYS A 145 -0.86 -23.49 -2.94
CA LYS A 145 0.25 -22.79 -2.29
C LYS A 145 0.00 -21.29 -2.46
N LYS A 146 -0.28 -20.59 -1.36
CA LYS A 146 -0.23 -19.13 -1.32
C LYS A 146 0.99 -18.72 -0.52
#